data_AF-A0A8S2U0Q5-F1
#
_entry.id   AF-A0A8S2U0Q5-F1
#
_cell.length_a   1.000
_cell.length_b   1.000
_cell.length_c   1.000
_cell.angle_alpha   90.00
_cell.angle_beta   90.00
_cell.angle_gamma   90.00
#
_symmetry.space_group_name_H-M   'P 1'
#
loop_
_entity.id
_entity.type
_entity.pdbx_description
1 polymer ?
#
loop_
_entity_poly.entity_id
_entity_poly.type
_entity_poly.pdbx_seq_one_letter_code
_entity_poly.pdbx_strand_id
1 'polypeptide(L)'
;NTPLHEASFFGREDAVKELLNAGASSKFVNKLGWTSLHQAALGNCPTIIELLVTRGQADVDCRNPFNFYAPIHCAAACNNIESVMSLLNYESPLRPLTEALETPYDLAVKHQARECAVKLSELRVKPALSNRSMYYHGSLTYKQMQAILNYFKKSDGYFFVRQSLTAQDDYAISLIWKNTLVHLKIHRKDNHSYYFDDQLQFYDSLEHAVDSFMKTFRHVVKPLSPEEHLLNPLVNKKVVVIQLEQLTFGRLLGEGNFGIVYEGTYQEHHGKIVPVAIKTLKDMDVKAYEEMKKEAFVMKELTHPCIVRLYGIANSKQRNSLVM
;
A
#
# COMPACT_ATOMS: atom_id res chain seq x y z
N ASN A 1 -29.18 5.68 29.99
CA ASN A 1 -27.81 6.07 30.35
C ASN A 1 -27.37 5.27 31.56
N THR A 2 -26.10 4.86 31.62
CA THR A 2 -25.47 4.39 32.88
C THR A 2 -24.97 5.63 33.65
N PRO A 3 -24.60 5.51 34.94
CA PRO A 3 -24.00 6.63 35.66
C PRO A 3 -22.77 7.22 34.96
N LEU A 4 -21.97 6.37 34.31
CA LEU A 4 -20.80 6.82 33.54
C LEU A 4 -21.19 7.68 32.34
N HIS A 5 -22.29 7.38 31.64
CA HIS A 5 -22.76 8.21 30.53
C HIS A 5 -23.11 9.64 30.98
N GLU A 6 -23.86 9.78 32.08
CA GLU A 6 -24.27 11.07 32.63
C GLU A 6 -23.05 11.85 33.14
N ALA A 7 -22.20 11.20 33.93
CA ALA A 7 -20.97 11.81 34.45
C ALA A 7 -20.07 12.31 33.32
N SER A 8 -19.99 11.55 32.21
CA SER A 8 -19.22 11.94 31.04
C SER A 8 -19.80 13.14 30.30
N PHE A 9 -21.13 13.18 30.10
CA PHE A 9 -21.79 14.32 29.44
C PHE A 9 -21.62 15.63 30.23
N PHE A 10 -21.76 15.55 31.56
CA PHE A 10 -21.69 16.72 32.43
C PHE A 10 -20.26 17.07 32.90
N GLY A 11 -19.23 16.41 32.38
CA GLY A 11 -17.83 16.72 32.73
C GLY A 11 -17.47 16.44 34.19
N ARG A 12 -18.14 15.49 34.85
CA ARG A 12 -17.92 15.20 36.29
C ARG A 12 -16.69 14.31 36.48
N GLU A 13 -15.51 14.92 36.43
CA GLU A 13 -14.23 14.19 36.46
C GLU A 13 -14.08 13.21 37.62
N ASP A 14 -14.39 13.64 38.85
CA ASP A 14 -14.21 12.79 40.03
C ASP A 14 -15.16 11.59 40.01
N ALA A 15 -16.41 11.81 39.61
CA ALA A 15 -17.38 10.73 39.42
C ALA A 15 -16.93 9.76 38.32
N VAL A 16 -16.39 10.26 37.20
CA VAL A 16 -15.85 9.40 36.14
C VAL A 16 -14.67 8.57 36.65
N LYS A 17 -13.73 9.17 37.39
CA LYS A 17 -12.60 8.45 37.99
C LYS A 17 -13.06 7.35 38.95
N GLU A 18 -13.98 7.67 39.85
CA GLU A 18 -14.54 6.70 40.81
C GLU A 18 -15.28 5.55 40.12
N LEU A 19 -16.12 5.87 39.12
CA LEU A 19 -16.87 4.86 38.37
C LEU A 19 -15.94 3.92 37.60
N LEU A 20 -14.90 4.45 36.93
CA LEU A 20 -13.91 3.63 36.24
C LEU A 20 -13.12 2.75 37.23
N ASN A 21 -12.74 3.29 38.40
CA ASN A 21 -12.08 2.52 39.46
C ASN A 21 -12.98 1.41 40.02
N ALA A 22 -14.29 1.63 40.07
CA ALA A 22 -15.28 0.63 40.46
C ALA A 22 -15.58 -0.41 39.36
N GLY A 23 -14.89 -0.35 38.21
CA GLY A 23 -15.04 -1.30 37.12
C GLY A 23 -16.17 -0.97 36.15
N ALA A 24 -16.69 0.27 36.14
CA ALA A 24 -17.66 0.70 35.14
C ALA A 24 -17.06 0.58 33.72
N SER A 25 -17.75 -0.14 32.84
CA SER A 25 -17.30 -0.33 31.46
C SER A 25 -17.65 0.88 30.59
N SER A 26 -16.64 1.47 29.96
CA SER A 26 -16.77 2.53 28.95
C SER A 26 -17.41 2.03 27.64
N LYS A 27 -17.46 0.71 27.43
CA LYS A 27 -17.96 0.05 26.22
C LYS A 27 -19.48 -0.09 26.16
N PHE A 28 -20.17 0.07 27.30
CA PHE A 28 -21.62 -0.02 27.30
C PHE A 28 -22.24 1.12 26.51
N VAL A 29 -23.28 0.78 25.76
CA VAL A 29 -24.10 1.74 25.02
C VAL A 29 -25.42 1.99 25.76
N ASN A 30 -25.94 3.21 25.66
CA ASN A 30 -27.29 3.52 26.11
C ASN A 30 -28.35 3.01 25.12
N LYS A 31 -29.65 3.25 25.41
CA LYS A 31 -30.77 2.84 24.54
C LYS A 31 -30.74 3.43 23.13
N LEU A 32 -29.97 4.49 22.93
CA LEU A 32 -29.77 5.17 21.65
C LEU A 32 -28.43 4.78 21.00
N GLY A 33 -27.72 3.77 21.52
CA GLY A 33 -26.49 3.27 20.93
C GLY A 33 -25.23 4.09 21.27
N TRP A 34 -25.34 5.13 22.09
CA TRP A 34 -24.20 5.99 22.45
C TRP A 34 -23.39 5.40 23.60
N THR A 35 -22.06 5.43 23.49
CA THR A 35 -21.12 5.11 24.58
C THR A 35 -20.88 6.32 25.49
N SER A 36 -20.17 6.14 26.61
CA SER A 36 -19.76 7.26 27.46
C SER A 36 -18.79 8.23 26.76
N LEU A 37 -18.00 7.73 25.79
CA LEU A 37 -17.11 8.58 24.99
C LEU A 37 -17.88 9.50 24.02
N HIS A 38 -18.98 9.01 23.43
CA HIS A 38 -19.89 9.87 22.66
C HIS A 38 -20.51 10.97 23.54
N GLN A 39 -20.89 10.64 24.77
CA GLN A 39 -21.46 11.61 25.71
C GLN A 39 -20.43 12.68 26.10
N ALA A 40 -19.18 12.30 26.37
CA ALA A 40 -18.09 13.25 26.63
C ALA A 40 -17.84 14.19 25.45
N ALA A 41 -17.85 13.65 24.22
CA ALA A 41 -17.69 14.44 23.00
C ALA A 41 -18.87 15.41 22.77
N LEU A 42 -20.10 14.97 23.08
CA LEU A 42 -21.31 15.79 23.00
C LEU A 42 -21.33 16.91 24.05
N GLY A 43 -20.84 16.64 25.26
CA GLY A 43 -20.77 17.60 26.38
C GLY A 43 -19.56 18.53 26.35
N ASN A 44 -18.76 18.50 25.28
CA ASN A 44 -17.47 19.19 25.15
C ASN A 44 -16.50 18.97 26.32
N CYS A 45 -16.28 17.71 26.73
CA CYS A 45 -15.51 17.36 27.92
C CYS A 45 -14.16 16.70 27.58
N PRO A 46 -13.11 17.45 27.14
CA PRO A 46 -11.85 16.88 26.70
C PRO A 46 -11.08 16.12 27.80
N THR A 47 -11.20 16.52 29.07
CA THR A 47 -10.58 15.82 30.21
C THR A 47 -11.24 14.47 30.48
N ILE A 48 -12.56 14.37 30.26
CA ILE A 48 -13.28 13.10 30.32
C ILE A 48 -12.89 12.19 29.16
N ILE A 49 -12.71 12.74 27.95
CA ILE A 49 -12.22 11.98 26.79
C ILE A 49 -10.87 11.34 27.13
N GLU A 50 -9.93 12.10 27.67
CA GLU A 50 -8.65 11.58 28.15
C GLU A 50 -8.84 10.45 29.18
N LEU A 51 -9.66 10.64 30.21
CA LEU A 51 -9.87 9.61 31.24
C LEU A 51 -10.49 8.33 30.67
N LEU A 52 -11.48 8.46 29.78
CA LEU A 52 -12.14 7.32 29.17
C LEU A 52 -11.20 6.54 28.25
N VAL A 53 -10.33 7.22 27.50
CA VAL A 53 -9.36 6.55 26.62
C VAL A 53 -8.24 5.91 27.43
N THR A 54 -7.61 6.67 28.33
CA THR A 54 -6.40 6.23 29.05
C THR A 54 -6.68 5.24 30.18
N ARG A 55 -7.76 5.43 30.93
CA ARG A 55 -8.14 4.56 32.06
C ARG A 55 -9.28 3.62 31.70
N GLY A 56 -10.28 4.14 31.01
CA GLY A 56 -11.45 3.37 30.60
C GLY A 56 -11.22 2.48 29.37
N GLN A 57 -10.06 2.58 28.71
CA GLN A 57 -9.73 1.84 27.47
C GLN A 57 -10.83 1.95 26.42
N ALA A 58 -11.48 3.13 26.36
CA ALA A 58 -12.53 3.41 25.41
C ALA A 58 -11.93 3.43 24.00
N ASP A 59 -12.62 2.77 23.08
CA ASP A 59 -12.30 2.83 21.66
C ASP A 59 -12.67 4.21 21.11
N VAL A 60 -11.67 4.97 20.66
CA VAL A 60 -11.84 6.33 20.12
C VAL A 60 -12.64 6.37 18.83
N ASP A 61 -12.69 5.26 18.08
CA ASP A 61 -13.49 5.13 16.86
C ASP A 61 -14.74 4.26 17.07
N CYS A 62 -15.22 4.13 18.32
CA CYS A 62 -16.43 3.36 18.60
C CYS A 62 -17.63 3.90 17.80
N ARG A 63 -18.39 3.00 17.17
CA ARG A 63 -19.50 3.38 16.28
C ARG A 63 -20.85 3.15 16.93
N ASN A 64 -21.71 4.17 16.85
CA ASN A 64 -23.11 4.04 17.19
C ASN A 64 -23.78 3.04 16.21
N PRO A 65 -24.46 2.00 16.70
CA PRO A 65 -25.01 0.93 15.86
C PRO A 65 -26.18 1.36 14.96
N PHE A 66 -26.77 2.54 15.17
CA PHE A 66 -27.96 2.99 14.44
C PHE A 66 -27.69 4.01 13.33
N ASN A 67 -26.58 4.75 13.41
CA ASN A 67 -26.26 5.80 12.43
C ASN A 67 -24.76 5.85 12.08
N PHE A 68 -23.97 4.96 12.69
CA PHE A 68 -22.54 4.86 12.48
C PHE A 68 -21.71 6.08 12.94
N TYR A 69 -22.30 6.94 13.77
CA TYR A 69 -21.59 8.07 14.35
C TYR A 69 -20.44 7.58 15.23
N ALA A 70 -19.35 8.31 15.18
CA ALA A 70 -18.19 8.16 16.05
C ALA A 70 -18.18 9.36 17.01
N PRO A 71 -17.45 9.32 18.13
CA PRO A 71 -17.41 10.45 19.07
C PRO A 71 -17.05 11.79 18.39
N ILE A 72 -16.13 11.77 17.41
CA ILE A 72 -15.73 12.99 16.68
C ILE A 72 -16.86 13.58 15.82
N HIS A 73 -17.79 12.76 15.31
CA HIS A 73 -18.99 13.23 14.62
C HIS A 73 -19.89 14.04 15.56
N CYS A 74 -20.10 13.56 16.79
CA CYS A 74 -20.88 14.28 17.81
C CYS A 74 -20.24 15.61 18.18
N ALA A 75 -18.93 15.61 18.44
CA ALA A 75 -18.20 16.83 18.77
C ALA A 75 -18.30 17.86 17.63
N ALA A 76 -18.12 17.41 16.38
CA ALA A 76 -18.17 18.30 15.22
C ALA A 76 -19.57 18.88 14.98
N ALA A 77 -20.62 18.06 15.04
CA ALA A 77 -22.00 18.51 14.88
C ALA A 77 -22.42 19.54 15.94
N CYS A 78 -21.84 19.48 17.14
CA CYS A 78 -22.14 20.39 18.26
C CYS A 78 -21.19 21.58 18.39
N ASN A 79 -20.28 21.80 17.42
CA ASN A 79 -19.27 22.86 17.48
C ASN A 79 -18.28 22.74 18.66
N ASN A 80 -18.05 21.52 19.16
CA ASN A 80 -17.20 21.24 20.33
C ASN A 80 -15.74 21.02 19.91
N ILE A 81 -15.03 22.13 19.63
CA ILE A 81 -13.67 22.09 19.05
C ILE A 81 -12.68 21.41 19.99
N GLU A 82 -12.74 21.67 21.30
CA GLU A 82 -11.82 21.10 22.28
C GLU A 82 -11.93 19.57 22.30
N SER A 83 -13.15 19.04 22.19
CA SER A 83 -13.38 17.60 22.10
C SER A 83 -12.92 17.02 20.78
N VAL A 84 -13.12 17.71 19.66
CA VAL A 84 -12.55 17.31 18.36
C VAL A 84 -11.03 17.20 18.46
N MET A 85 -10.36 18.23 18.99
CA MET A 85 -8.90 18.23 19.12
C MET A 85 -8.40 17.15 20.09
N SER A 86 -9.10 16.93 21.21
CA SER A 86 -8.76 15.86 22.16
C SER A 86 -8.87 14.48 21.52
N LEU A 87 -9.95 14.19 20.79
CA LEU A 87 -10.12 12.91 20.09
C LEU A 87 -9.02 12.67 19.06
N LEU A 88 -8.68 13.68 18.26
CA LEU A 88 -7.59 13.59 17.28
C LEU A 88 -6.22 13.36 17.94
N ASN A 89 -6.00 13.93 19.12
CA ASN A 89 -4.79 13.70 19.91
C ASN A 89 -4.65 12.23 20.35
N TYR A 90 -5.76 11.51 20.52
CA TYR A 90 -5.80 10.08 20.82
C TYR A 90 -5.99 9.20 19.57
N GLU A 91 -5.50 9.66 18.41
CA GLU A 91 -5.55 8.93 17.15
C GLU A 91 -6.96 8.60 16.62
N SER A 92 -8.00 9.32 17.05
CA SER A 92 -9.29 9.27 16.36
C SER A 92 -9.07 9.58 14.87
N PRO A 93 -9.69 8.82 13.95
CA PRO A 93 -9.69 9.18 12.54
C PRO A 93 -10.21 10.60 12.36
N LEU A 94 -9.60 11.37 11.44
CA LEU A 94 -10.03 12.73 11.13
C LEU A 94 -11.29 12.75 10.26
N ARG A 95 -11.44 11.75 9.38
CA ARG A 95 -12.54 11.62 8.41
C ARG A 95 -13.23 10.24 8.47
N PRO A 96 -13.68 9.80 9.65
CA PRO A 96 -14.57 8.65 9.73
C PRO A 96 -15.87 8.98 9.00
N LEU A 97 -16.62 7.94 8.61
CA LEU A 97 -17.90 8.12 7.92
C LEU A 97 -19.08 7.69 8.76
N THR A 98 -20.18 8.41 8.65
CA THR A 98 -21.51 7.94 9.07
C THR A 98 -22.09 6.96 8.04
N GLU A 99 -23.23 6.34 8.35
CA GLU A 99 -23.98 5.52 7.38
C GLU A 99 -24.40 6.32 6.14
N ALA A 100 -24.58 7.64 6.27
CA ALA A 100 -24.91 8.54 5.18
C ALA A 100 -23.67 9.06 4.40
N LEU A 101 -22.48 8.48 4.64
CA LEU A 101 -21.21 8.90 4.04
C LEU A 101 -20.84 10.37 4.34
N GLU A 102 -21.22 10.85 5.53
CA GLU A 102 -20.90 12.19 6.02
C GLU A 102 -19.66 12.12 6.94
N THR A 103 -18.71 13.02 6.74
CA THR A 103 -17.55 13.21 7.61
C THR A 103 -17.88 14.11 8.81
N PRO A 104 -17.01 14.24 9.82
CA PRO A 104 -17.18 15.24 10.87
C PRO A 104 -17.30 16.68 10.32
N TYR A 105 -16.58 17.00 9.24
CA TYR A 105 -16.69 18.30 8.56
C TYR A 105 -18.09 18.49 7.95
N ASP A 106 -18.62 17.48 7.26
CA ASP A 106 -19.95 17.56 6.64
C ASP A 106 -21.03 17.78 7.69
N LEU A 107 -20.95 17.08 8.83
CA LEU A 107 -21.86 17.30 9.95
C LEU A 107 -21.71 18.68 10.57
N ALA A 108 -20.48 19.18 10.73
CA ALA A 108 -20.26 20.54 11.23
C ALA A 108 -20.93 21.58 10.31
N VAL A 109 -20.80 21.43 8.99
CA VAL A 109 -21.47 22.29 8.01
C VAL A 109 -22.99 22.17 8.10
N LYS A 110 -23.52 20.94 8.08
CA LYS A 110 -24.96 20.64 8.14
C LYS A 110 -25.63 21.21 9.38
N HIS A 111 -24.95 21.16 10.52
CA HIS A 111 -25.44 21.68 11.80
C HIS A 111 -25.04 23.14 12.08
N GLN A 112 -24.44 23.83 11.10
CA GLN A 112 -24.01 25.23 11.22
C GLN A 112 -22.96 25.48 12.33
N ALA A 113 -22.18 24.46 12.68
CA ALA A 113 -21.02 24.53 13.57
C ALA A 113 -19.81 25.16 12.84
N ARG A 114 -19.90 26.47 12.57
CA ARG A 114 -18.98 27.20 11.69
C ARG A 114 -17.53 27.12 12.13
N GLU A 115 -17.25 27.34 13.40
CA GLU A 115 -15.88 27.38 13.92
C GLU A 115 -15.23 25.99 13.84
N CYS A 116 -15.99 24.94 14.15
CA CYS A 116 -15.53 23.57 14.03
C CYS A 116 -15.31 23.16 12.57
N ALA A 117 -16.21 23.55 11.66
CA ALA A 117 -16.03 23.31 10.23
C ALA A 117 -14.75 23.99 9.69
N VAL A 118 -14.50 25.25 10.06
CA VAL A 118 -13.25 25.95 9.72
C VAL A 118 -12.06 25.18 10.29
N LYS A 119 -12.10 24.82 11.57
CA LYS A 119 -10.99 24.10 12.21
C LYS A 119 -10.68 22.77 11.52
N LEU A 120 -11.71 21.97 11.23
CA LEU A 120 -11.57 20.70 10.52
C LEU A 120 -11.01 20.87 9.11
N SER A 121 -11.33 21.97 8.41
CA SER A 121 -10.80 22.28 7.09
C SER A 121 -9.31 22.66 7.08
N GLU A 122 -8.81 23.23 8.19
CA GLU A 122 -7.40 23.60 8.35
C GLU A 122 -6.49 22.41 8.70
N LEU A 123 -7.07 21.34 9.23
CA LEU A 123 -6.32 20.17 9.67
C LEU A 123 -5.77 19.39 8.48
N ARG A 124 -4.44 19.31 8.41
CA ARG A 124 -3.74 18.54 7.38
C ARG A 124 -3.65 17.08 7.77
N VAL A 125 -3.89 16.21 6.80
CA VAL A 125 -3.66 14.78 6.97
C VAL A 125 -2.15 14.52 6.88
N LYS A 126 -1.64 13.71 7.81
CA LYS A 126 -0.24 13.27 7.81
C LYS A 126 0.03 12.55 6.49
N PRO A 127 1.19 12.75 5.84
CA PRO A 127 1.48 12.07 4.59
C PRO A 127 1.47 10.55 4.76
N ALA A 128 1.03 9.83 3.73
CA ALA A 128 1.11 8.39 3.68
C ALA A 128 2.58 7.91 3.80
N LEU A 129 2.76 6.79 4.48
CA LEU A 129 4.04 6.09 4.63
C LEU A 129 4.42 5.35 3.36
N SER A 130 3.43 4.79 2.66
CA SER A 130 3.66 4.08 1.42
C SER A 130 3.64 5.00 0.20
N ASN A 131 4.18 4.49 -0.90
CA ASN A 131 4.12 5.13 -2.19
C ASN A 131 3.78 4.10 -3.27
N ARG A 132 3.33 4.58 -4.43
CA ARG A 132 2.87 3.72 -5.52
C ARG A 132 3.92 2.75 -6.04
N SER A 133 5.22 3.08 -6.03
CA SER A 133 6.24 2.16 -6.56
C SER A 133 6.41 0.92 -5.69
N MET A 134 5.91 0.92 -4.45
CA MET A 134 5.94 -0.25 -3.58
C MET A 134 4.95 -1.34 -4.01
N TYR A 135 3.83 -1.01 -4.66
CA TYR A 135 2.72 -1.96 -4.83
C TYR A 135 1.82 -1.74 -6.05
N TYR A 136 1.91 -0.63 -6.78
CA TYR A 136 0.93 -0.24 -7.79
C TYR A 136 1.31 -0.70 -9.20
N HIS A 137 0.51 -1.61 -9.77
CA HIS A 137 0.81 -2.30 -11.03
C HIS A 137 0.03 -1.73 -12.23
N GLY A 138 -0.66 -0.59 -12.06
CA GLY A 138 -1.48 -0.01 -13.12
C GLY A 138 -2.69 -0.89 -13.47
N SER A 139 -3.04 -0.96 -14.75
CA SER A 139 -4.13 -1.80 -15.25
C SER A 139 -3.61 -3.18 -15.60
N LEU A 140 -4.18 -4.23 -14.97
CA LEU A 140 -3.79 -5.62 -15.18
C LEU A 140 -4.96 -6.43 -15.74
N THR A 141 -4.71 -7.16 -16.83
CA THR A 141 -5.66 -8.14 -17.36
C THR A 141 -5.78 -9.37 -16.47
N TYR A 142 -6.86 -10.13 -16.61
CA TYR A 142 -7.02 -11.41 -15.92
C TYR A 142 -5.84 -12.37 -16.14
N LYS A 143 -5.33 -12.46 -17.37
CA LYS A 143 -4.17 -13.32 -17.69
C LYS A 143 -2.91 -12.89 -16.93
N GLN A 144 -2.64 -11.59 -16.84
CA GLN A 144 -1.51 -11.06 -16.09
C GLN A 144 -1.67 -11.33 -14.58
N MET A 145 -2.87 -11.13 -14.03
CA MET A 145 -3.15 -11.46 -12.63
C MET A 145 -2.94 -12.95 -12.32
N GLN A 146 -3.37 -13.84 -13.20
CA GLN A 146 -3.14 -15.29 -13.05
C GLN A 146 -1.65 -15.66 -13.16
N ALA A 147 -0.89 -14.97 -14.01
CA ALA A 147 0.55 -15.15 -14.07
C ALA A 147 1.23 -14.79 -12.74
N ILE A 148 0.84 -13.65 -12.14
CA ILE A 148 1.32 -13.23 -10.80
C ILE A 148 0.96 -14.27 -9.73
N LEU A 149 -0.31 -14.72 -9.69
CA LEU A 149 -0.76 -15.73 -8.73
C LEU A 149 0.01 -17.05 -8.86
N ASN A 150 0.20 -17.55 -10.09
CA ASN A 150 0.91 -18.79 -10.34
C ASN A 150 2.38 -18.71 -9.90
N TYR A 151 2.99 -17.53 -10.02
CA TYR A 151 4.38 -17.33 -9.63
C TYR A 151 4.55 -17.23 -8.12
N PHE A 152 3.73 -16.43 -7.45
CA PHE A 152 3.71 -16.31 -5.99
C PHE A 152 2.84 -17.39 -5.32
N LYS A 153 2.64 -18.51 -6.01
CA LYS A 153 1.90 -19.66 -5.51
C LYS A 153 2.61 -20.18 -4.26
N LYS A 154 1.86 -20.29 -3.15
CA LYS A 154 2.33 -20.62 -1.79
C LYS A 154 3.02 -19.47 -1.03
N SER A 155 3.03 -18.26 -1.58
CA SER A 155 3.50 -17.05 -0.90
C SER A 155 2.31 -16.25 -0.40
N ASP A 156 1.64 -16.77 0.64
CA ASP A 156 0.50 -16.09 1.25
C ASP A 156 0.90 -14.73 1.83
N GLY A 157 -0.02 -13.77 1.75
CA GLY A 157 0.17 -12.42 2.30
C GLY A 157 0.71 -11.40 1.30
N TYR A 158 1.24 -11.82 0.14
CA TYR A 158 1.64 -10.88 -0.90
C TYR A 158 0.43 -10.19 -1.53
N PHE A 159 0.48 -8.88 -1.70
CA PHE A 159 -0.58 -8.12 -2.35
C PHE A 159 -0.04 -7.08 -3.32
N PHE A 160 -0.85 -6.71 -4.31
CA PHE A 160 -0.59 -5.60 -5.21
C PHE A 160 -1.85 -4.78 -5.41
N VAL A 161 -1.69 -3.51 -5.79
CA VAL A 161 -2.81 -2.62 -6.14
C VAL A 161 -2.86 -2.44 -7.63
N ARG A 162 -4.07 -2.48 -8.18
CA ARG A 162 -4.33 -2.29 -9.61
C ARG A 162 -5.50 -1.36 -9.81
N GLN A 163 -5.58 -0.76 -10.98
CA GLN A 163 -6.77 -0.08 -11.44
C GLN A 163 -7.90 -1.10 -11.65
N SER A 164 -9.12 -0.71 -11.35
CA SER A 164 -10.33 -1.48 -11.66
C SER A 164 -10.57 -1.48 -13.17
N LEU A 165 -10.94 -2.64 -13.72
CA LEU A 165 -11.31 -2.78 -15.13
C LEU A 165 -12.81 -2.55 -15.35
N THR A 166 -13.62 -2.63 -14.29
CA THR A 166 -15.09 -2.64 -14.38
C THR A 166 -15.72 -1.34 -13.88
N ALA A 167 -14.97 -0.51 -13.16
CA ALA A 167 -15.41 0.81 -12.70
C ALA A 167 -14.27 1.80 -12.95
N GLN A 168 -14.55 2.85 -13.72
CA GLN A 168 -13.58 3.88 -14.07
C GLN A 168 -13.14 4.62 -12.80
N ASP A 169 -11.83 4.82 -12.64
CA ASP A 169 -11.17 5.47 -11.49
C ASP A 169 -11.14 4.73 -10.14
N ASP A 170 -11.77 3.57 -10.04
CA ASP A 170 -11.66 2.70 -8.87
C ASP A 170 -10.36 1.88 -8.90
N TYR A 171 -9.96 1.40 -7.72
CA TYR A 171 -8.79 0.55 -7.53
C TYR A 171 -9.19 -0.76 -6.85
N ALA A 172 -8.27 -1.74 -6.86
CA ALA A 172 -8.43 -2.95 -6.08
C ALA A 172 -7.10 -3.41 -5.50
N ILE A 173 -7.11 -3.77 -4.22
CA ILE A 173 -6.06 -4.57 -3.59
C ILE A 173 -6.30 -6.02 -3.99
N SER A 174 -5.31 -6.67 -4.60
CA SER A 174 -5.33 -8.08 -4.93
C SER A 174 -4.34 -8.82 -4.03
N LEU A 175 -4.87 -9.59 -3.09
CA LEU A 175 -4.14 -10.36 -2.09
C LEU A 175 -4.03 -11.82 -2.51
N ILE A 176 -2.83 -12.37 -2.45
CA ILE A 176 -2.54 -13.79 -2.66
C ILE A 176 -2.75 -14.52 -1.34
N TRP A 177 -3.71 -15.43 -1.33
CA TRP A 177 -4.06 -16.20 -0.13
C TRP A 177 -4.56 -17.59 -0.51
N LYS A 178 -3.98 -18.64 0.10
CA LYS A 178 -4.36 -20.04 -0.14
C LYS A 178 -4.43 -20.39 -1.63
N ASN A 179 -3.45 -19.91 -2.40
CA ASN A 179 -3.39 -20.09 -3.86
C ASN A 179 -4.59 -19.53 -4.64
N THR A 180 -5.21 -18.47 -4.12
CA THR A 180 -6.26 -17.69 -4.78
C THR A 180 -5.97 -16.20 -4.70
N LEU A 181 -6.60 -15.41 -5.57
CA LEU A 181 -6.60 -13.96 -5.46
C LEU A 181 -7.88 -13.50 -4.77
N VAL A 182 -7.73 -12.84 -3.63
CA VAL A 182 -8.81 -12.14 -2.93
C VAL A 182 -8.71 -10.67 -3.34
N HIS A 183 -9.83 -10.07 -3.74
CA HIS A 183 -9.87 -8.68 -4.19
C HIS A 183 -10.66 -7.83 -3.20
N LEU A 184 -10.04 -6.77 -2.69
CA LEU A 184 -10.73 -5.72 -1.94
C LEU A 184 -10.83 -4.48 -2.83
N LYS A 185 -12.05 -3.97 -3.05
CA LYS A 185 -12.23 -2.77 -3.87
C LYS A 185 -11.94 -1.52 -3.05
N ILE A 186 -11.34 -0.55 -3.73
CA ILE A 186 -11.15 0.81 -3.23
C ILE A 186 -11.90 1.71 -4.20
N HIS A 187 -12.93 2.36 -3.69
CA HIS A 187 -13.72 3.32 -4.43
C HIS A 187 -13.11 4.70 -4.34
N ARG A 188 -13.18 5.44 -5.44
CA ARG A 188 -12.81 6.86 -5.47
C ARG A 188 -14.08 7.70 -5.60
N LYS A 189 -14.35 8.54 -4.59
CA LYS A 189 -15.51 9.47 -4.61
C LYS A 189 -15.20 10.74 -5.40
N ASP A 190 -13.99 11.27 -5.22
CA ASP A 190 -13.50 12.49 -5.88
C ASP A 190 -11.96 12.48 -5.97
N ASN A 191 -11.35 13.63 -6.26
CA ASN A 191 -9.89 13.69 -6.42
C ASN A 191 -9.09 13.36 -5.15
N HIS A 192 -9.70 13.45 -3.97
CA HIS A 192 -9.05 13.41 -2.67
C HIS A 192 -9.74 12.47 -1.66
N SER A 193 -10.68 11.63 -2.10
CA SER A 193 -11.47 10.79 -1.21
C SER A 193 -11.57 9.35 -1.73
N TYR A 194 -11.01 8.42 -0.96
CA TYR A 194 -10.98 6.98 -1.24
C TYR A 194 -11.60 6.19 -0.08
N TYR A 195 -12.26 5.07 -0.33
CA TYR A 195 -12.86 4.23 0.72
C TYR A 195 -12.97 2.76 0.29
N PHE A 196 -13.06 1.84 1.25
CA PHE A 196 -13.32 0.42 0.97
C PHE A 196 -14.83 0.12 0.89
N ASP A 197 -15.19 -1.06 0.40
CA ASP A 197 -16.58 -1.54 0.30
C ASP A 197 -17.35 -1.46 1.64
N ASP A 198 -16.65 -1.49 2.78
CA ASP A 198 -17.25 -1.39 4.12
C ASP A 198 -17.68 0.04 4.52
N GLN A 199 -17.28 1.06 3.75
CA GLN A 199 -17.67 2.46 3.88
C GLN A 199 -17.39 3.08 5.27
N LEU A 200 -16.45 2.54 6.03
CA LEU A 200 -16.21 2.96 7.42
C LEU A 200 -15.46 4.30 7.53
N GLN A 201 -14.64 4.63 6.52
CA GLN A 201 -13.70 5.74 6.55
C GLN A 201 -13.32 6.22 5.14
N PHE A 202 -13.11 7.55 4.98
CA PHE A 202 -12.37 8.09 3.83
C PHE A 202 -10.88 8.19 4.10
N TYR A 203 -10.11 7.96 3.04
CA TYR A 203 -8.68 8.16 2.95
C TYR A 203 -8.38 9.25 1.93
N ASP A 204 -7.44 10.13 2.27
CA ASP A 204 -7.07 11.29 1.47
C ASP A 204 -6.38 10.95 0.14
N SER A 205 -5.81 9.76 0.07
CA SER A 205 -5.19 9.23 -1.13
C SER A 205 -5.24 7.71 -1.13
N LEU A 206 -4.93 7.13 -2.30
CA LEU A 206 -4.79 5.69 -2.44
C LEU A 206 -3.74 5.12 -1.47
N GLU A 207 -2.65 5.85 -1.25
CA GLU A 207 -1.56 5.49 -0.35
C GLU A 207 -2.03 5.41 1.10
N HIS A 208 -2.87 6.35 1.56
CA HIS A 208 -3.47 6.28 2.90
C HIS A 208 -4.38 5.07 3.09
N ALA A 209 -5.17 4.71 2.05
CA ALA A 209 -6.01 3.52 2.10
C ALA A 209 -5.16 2.24 2.19
N VAL A 210 -4.06 2.17 1.44
CA VAL A 210 -3.14 1.03 1.46
C VAL A 210 -2.37 0.95 2.77
N ASP A 211 -1.94 2.07 3.34
CA ASP A 211 -1.31 2.12 4.67
C ASP A 211 -2.24 1.58 5.76
N SER A 212 -3.52 1.97 5.70
CA SER A 212 -4.54 1.47 6.62
C SER A 212 -4.71 -0.05 6.47
N PHE A 213 -4.82 -0.56 5.24
CA PHE A 213 -4.85 -2.00 4.98
C PHE A 213 -3.62 -2.72 5.55
N MET A 214 -2.41 -2.21 5.31
CA MET A 214 -1.18 -2.78 5.86
C MET A 214 -1.10 -2.71 7.39
N LYS A 215 -1.64 -1.64 8.01
CA LYS A 215 -1.72 -1.51 9.46
C LYS A 215 -2.67 -2.54 10.07
N THR A 216 -3.83 -2.78 9.45
CA THR A 216 -4.84 -3.75 9.90
C THR A 216 -4.30 -5.18 9.85
N PHE A 217 -3.59 -5.54 8.78
CA PHE A 217 -3.03 -6.89 8.60
C PHE A 217 -1.52 -6.92 8.86
N ARG A 218 -1.05 -6.13 9.83
CA ARG A 218 0.38 -6.00 10.16
C ARG A 218 1.01 -7.37 10.37
N HIS A 219 2.21 -7.58 9.81
CA HIS A 219 2.97 -8.83 9.82
C HIS A 219 2.39 -9.98 8.99
N VAL A 220 1.17 -9.86 8.47
CA VAL A 220 0.55 -10.86 7.59
C VAL A 220 0.75 -10.48 6.13
N VAL A 221 0.52 -9.21 5.79
CA VAL A 221 0.58 -8.75 4.40
C VAL A 221 1.92 -8.12 4.03
N LYS A 222 2.31 -8.28 2.75
CA LYS A 222 3.54 -7.73 2.17
C LYS A 222 3.23 -7.14 0.79
N PRO A 223 3.62 -5.89 0.51
CA PRO A 223 3.42 -5.32 -0.81
C PRO A 223 4.32 -6.04 -1.82
N LEU A 224 3.78 -6.28 -3.01
CA LEU A 224 4.48 -6.81 -4.18
C LEU A 224 4.79 -5.65 -5.11
N SER A 225 6.08 -5.35 -5.32
CA SER A 225 6.46 -4.23 -6.18
C SER A 225 6.22 -4.54 -7.67
N PRO A 226 6.09 -3.50 -8.52
CA PRO A 226 5.98 -3.72 -9.95
C PRO A 226 7.23 -4.38 -10.57
N GLU A 227 8.39 -4.24 -9.94
CA GLU A 227 9.62 -4.85 -10.45
C GLU A 227 9.68 -6.34 -10.10
N GLU A 228 9.15 -6.75 -8.95
CA GLU A 228 9.18 -8.14 -8.47
C GLU A 228 8.40 -9.11 -9.38
N HIS A 229 7.35 -8.65 -10.06
CA HIS A 229 6.64 -9.46 -11.05
C HIS A 229 7.29 -9.39 -12.44
N LEU A 230 7.97 -8.29 -12.78
CA LEU A 230 8.79 -8.16 -13.99
C LEU A 230 10.07 -8.99 -13.90
N LEU A 231 10.50 -9.40 -12.71
CA LEU A 231 11.56 -10.40 -12.56
C LEU A 231 11.16 -11.79 -13.09
N ASN A 232 9.89 -12.05 -13.46
CA ASN A 232 9.45 -13.44 -13.68
C ASN A 232 8.46 -13.87 -14.79
N PRO A 233 8.47 -13.28 -15.99
CA PRO A 233 8.31 -14.07 -17.22
C PRO A 233 9.59 -14.84 -17.62
N LEU A 234 10.57 -14.87 -16.73
CA LEU A 234 11.95 -14.57 -17.08
C LEU A 234 12.96 -15.53 -16.39
N VAL A 235 12.54 -16.28 -15.37
CA VAL A 235 13.36 -17.33 -14.73
C VAL A 235 13.17 -18.71 -15.39
N ASN A 236 12.18 -18.91 -16.27
CA ASN A 236 11.90 -20.24 -16.83
C ASN A 236 12.43 -20.55 -18.24
N LYS A 237 13.25 -19.68 -18.83
CA LYS A 237 14.17 -20.08 -19.91
C LYS A 237 15.58 -19.67 -19.50
N LYS A 238 16.39 -20.63 -19.00
CA LYS A 238 17.83 -20.40 -18.74
C LYS A 238 18.46 -19.67 -19.92
N VAL A 239 19.09 -18.51 -19.69
CA VAL A 239 19.97 -17.91 -20.69
C VAL A 239 21.07 -18.93 -20.98
N VAL A 240 21.39 -19.16 -22.25
CA VAL A 240 22.41 -20.13 -22.64
C VAL A 240 23.74 -19.63 -22.07
N VAL A 241 24.34 -20.45 -21.20
CA VAL A 241 25.67 -20.19 -20.66
C VAL A 241 26.67 -20.76 -21.65
N ILE A 242 27.48 -19.88 -22.23
CA ILE A 242 28.55 -20.24 -23.17
C ILE A 242 29.85 -20.38 -22.38
N GLN A 243 30.54 -21.50 -22.57
CA GLN A 243 31.87 -21.71 -22.00
C GLN A 243 32.87 -20.81 -22.74
N LEU A 244 33.80 -20.19 -22.01
CA LEU A 244 34.70 -19.19 -22.60
C LEU A 244 35.60 -19.80 -23.69
N GLU A 245 35.88 -21.10 -23.59
CA GLU A 245 36.63 -21.89 -24.56
C GLU A 245 35.91 -22.04 -25.91
N GLN A 246 34.59 -21.80 -25.95
CA GLN A 246 33.80 -21.76 -27.17
C GLN A 246 33.88 -20.41 -27.88
N LEU A 247 34.58 -19.42 -27.31
CA LEU A 247 34.69 -18.07 -27.85
C LEU A 247 36.12 -17.76 -28.28
N THR A 248 36.28 -17.23 -29.49
CA THR A 248 37.53 -16.60 -29.92
C THR A 248 37.32 -15.10 -30.05
N PHE A 249 38.13 -14.31 -29.33
CA PHE A 249 38.09 -12.85 -29.40
C PHE A 249 38.97 -12.36 -30.55
N GLY A 250 38.42 -11.45 -31.35
CA GLY A 250 39.08 -10.77 -32.45
C GLY A 250 39.38 -9.30 -32.12
N ARG A 251 39.30 -8.44 -33.13
CA ARG A 251 39.59 -7.00 -32.98
C ARG A 251 38.55 -6.28 -32.13
N LEU A 252 38.97 -5.18 -31.51
CA LEU A 252 38.08 -4.24 -30.84
C LEU A 252 37.20 -3.53 -31.88
N LEU A 253 35.88 -3.55 -31.67
CA LEU A 253 34.89 -2.85 -32.49
C LEU A 253 34.48 -1.50 -31.90
N GLY A 254 34.46 -1.38 -30.57
CA GLY A 254 34.13 -0.11 -29.91
C GLY A 254 34.16 -0.19 -28.40
N GLU A 255 34.34 0.96 -27.77
CA GLU A 255 34.38 1.13 -26.32
C GLU A 255 33.45 2.27 -25.90
N GLY A 256 32.61 2.03 -24.89
CA GLY A 256 31.69 3.03 -24.34
C GLY A 256 31.61 2.98 -22.82
N ASN A 257 30.74 3.78 -22.22
CA ASN A 257 30.58 3.85 -20.76
C ASN A 257 30.11 2.52 -20.13
N PHE A 258 29.46 1.67 -20.91
CA PHE A 258 28.81 0.43 -20.43
C PHE A 258 29.59 -0.86 -20.77
N GLY A 259 30.77 -0.76 -21.39
CA GLY A 259 31.57 -1.93 -21.76
C GLY A 259 32.43 -1.76 -23.01
N ILE A 260 33.10 -2.85 -23.39
CA ILE A 260 33.98 -2.97 -24.54
C ILE A 260 33.43 -4.06 -25.46
N VAL A 261 33.29 -3.78 -26.76
CA VAL A 261 32.75 -4.71 -27.76
C VAL A 261 33.86 -5.18 -28.69
N TYR A 262 34.04 -6.50 -28.78
CA TYR A 262 34.98 -7.16 -29.69
C TYR A 262 34.23 -7.86 -30.81
N GLU A 263 34.86 -7.98 -31.97
CA GLU A 263 34.51 -9.02 -32.94
C GLU A 263 34.95 -10.36 -32.37
N GLY A 264 34.27 -11.45 -32.72
CA GLY A 264 34.66 -12.77 -32.30
C GLY A 264 33.97 -13.89 -33.06
N THR A 265 34.28 -15.12 -32.69
CA THR A 265 33.59 -16.30 -33.18
C THR A 265 33.11 -17.16 -32.02
N TYR A 266 31.93 -17.76 -32.19
CA TYR A 266 31.32 -18.69 -31.26
C TYR A 266 31.21 -20.07 -31.89
N GLN A 267 31.73 -21.09 -31.20
CA GLN A 267 31.63 -22.49 -31.61
C GLN A 267 30.42 -23.16 -30.93
N GLU A 268 29.38 -23.43 -31.72
CA GLU A 268 28.18 -24.15 -31.27
C GLU A 268 28.50 -25.63 -30.94
N HIS A 269 27.63 -26.28 -30.15
CA HIS A 269 27.78 -27.69 -29.74
C HIS A 269 27.87 -28.71 -30.88
N HIS A 270 27.50 -28.34 -32.11
CA HIS A 270 27.61 -29.20 -33.29
C HIS A 270 28.83 -28.87 -34.18
N GLY A 271 29.77 -28.07 -33.66
CA GLY A 271 31.03 -27.72 -34.35
C GLY A 271 30.91 -26.59 -35.36
N LYS A 272 29.72 -26.01 -35.54
CA LYS A 272 29.51 -24.84 -36.39
C LYS A 272 30.12 -23.60 -35.74
N ILE A 273 30.90 -22.85 -36.52
CA ILE A 273 31.51 -21.58 -36.10
C ILE A 273 30.64 -20.43 -36.62
N VAL A 274 30.24 -19.53 -35.72
CA VAL A 274 29.37 -18.40 -36.02
C VAL A 274 30.12 -17.10 -35.69
N PRO A 275 30.22 -16.13 -36.62
CA PRO A 275 30.75 -14.81 -36.30
C PRO A 275 29.78 -14.06 -35.37
N VAL A 276 30.31 -13.46 -34.32
CA VAL A 276 29.56 -12.81 -33.23
C VAL A 276 30.23 -11.52 -32.79
N ALA A 277 29.48 -10.64 -32.15
CA ALA A 277 29.99 -9.54 -31.35
C ALA A 277 30.01 -9.95 -29.87
N ILE A 278 31.14 -9.71 -29.19
CA ILE A 278 31.32 -10.05 -27.78
C ILE A 278 31.43 -8.76 -26.97
N LYS A 279 30.39 -8.44 -26.21
CA LYS A 279 30.36 -7.26 -25.32
C LYS A 279 30.81 -7.66 -23.92
N THR A 280 31.84 -7.02 -23.41
CA THR A 280 32.47 -7.28 -22.10
C THR A 280 32.29 -6.10 -21.17
N LEU A 281 32.17 -6.36 -19.87
CA LEU A 281 32.17 -5.31 -18.85
C LEU A 281 33.59 -4.84 -18.55
N LYS A 282 33.78 -3.52 -18.34
CA LYS A 282 35.08 -2.93 -17.99
C LYS A 282 35.50 -3.28 -16.56
N ASP A 283 34.56 -3.24 -15.63
CA ASP A 283 34.77 -3.50 -14.22
C ASP A 283 33.83 -4.61 -13.72
N MET A 284 34.31 -5.42 -12.78
CA MET A 284 33.54 -6.48 -12.12
C MET A 284 32.62 -5.91 -11.02
N ASP A 285 32.01 -4.76 -11.28
CA ASP A 285 31.02 -4.17 -10.39
C ASP A 285 29.73 -5.02 -10.42
N VAL A 286 29.21 -5.32 -9.23
CA VAL A 286 27.98 -6.09 -9.04
C VAL A 286 26.80 -5.38 -9.71
N LYS A 287 26.76 -4.04 -9.67
CA LYS A 287 25.67 -3.27 -10.28
C LYS A 287 25.73 -3.34 -11.81
N ALA A 288 26.92 -3.17 -12.39
CA ALA A 288 27.12 -3.32 -13.84
C ALA A 288 26.80 -4.75 -14.34
N TYR A 289 27.13 -5.77 -13.54
CA TYR A 289 26.77 -7.15 -13.83
C TYR A 289 25.26 -7.39 -13.83
N GLU A 290 24.53 -6.81 -12.89
CA GLU A 290 23.07 -6.88 -12.87
C GLU A 290 22.43 -6.11 -14.04
N GLU A 291 22.97 -4.96 -14.44
CA GLU A 291 22.53 -4.24 -15.64
C GLU A 291 22.77 -5.04 -16.93
N MET A 292 23.93 -5.69 -17.04
CA MET A 292 24.26 -6.58 -18.15
C MET A 292 23.31 -7.78 -18.25
N LYS A 293 22.96 -8.39 -17.10
CA LYS A 293 21.95 -9.46 -17.07
C LYS A 293 20.60 -8.97 -17.55
N LYS A 294 20.17 -7.77 -17.13
CA LYS A 294 18.93 -7.15 -17.59
C LYS A 294 18.94 -6.94 -19.10
N GLU A 295 20.04 -6.44 -19.66
CA GLU A 295 20.21 -6.22 -21.11
C GLU A 295 20.13 -7.54 -21.90
N ALA A 296 20.95 -8.53 -21.54
CA ALA A 296 20.99 -9.84 -22.20
C ALA A 296 19.59 -10.45 -22.32
N PHE A 297 18.83 -10.28 -21.28
CA PHE A 297 17.55 -10.91 -21.14
C PHE A 297 16.43 -10.21 -21.91
N VAL A 298 16.48 -8.89 -22.04
CA VAL A 298 15.64 -8.17 -23.02
C VAL A 298 15.96 -8.65 -24.42
N MET A 299 17.24 -8.80 -24.77
CA MET A 299 17.67 -9.21 -26.11
C MET A 299 17.25 -10.65 -26.47
N LYS A 300 17.19 -11.55 -25.49
CA LYS A 300 16.81 -12.96 -25.71
C LYS A 300 15.37 -13.12 -26.24
N GLU A 301 14.45 -12.28 -25.79
CA GLU A 301 13.03 -12.38 -26.15
C GLU A 301 12.72 -11.69 -27.50
N LEU A 302 13.66 -10.90 -28.04
CA LEU A 302 13.52 -10.22 -29.31
C LEU A 302 13.95 -11.12 -30.48
N THR A 303 13.07 -12.05 -30.87
CA THR A 303 13.28 -12.84 -32.09
C THR A 303 12.64 -12.13 -33.29
N HIS A 304 13.40 -11.24 -33.93
CA HIS A 304 12.96 -10.51 -35.12
C HIS A 304 14.13 -10.40 -36.12
N PRO A 305 13.90 -10.52 -37.45
CA PRO A 305 14.97 -10.46 -38.46
C PRO A 305 15.84 -9.20 -38.43
N CYS A 306 15.30 -8.11 -37.89
CA CYS A 306 15.97 -6.80 -37.80
C CYS A 306 16.53 -6.47 -36.41
N ILE A 307 16.49 -7.40 -35.46
CA ILE A 307 17.03 -7.20 -34.10
C ILE A 307 18.22 -8.14 -33.91
N VAL A 308 19.27 -7.64 -33.26
CA VAL A 308 20.48 -8.41 -32.94
C VAL A 308 20.11 -9.57 -32.02
N ARG A 309 20.43 -10.79 -32.44
CA ARG A 309 20.12 -12.01 -31.73
C ARG A 309 21.12 -12.25 -30.60
N LEU A 310 20.65 -12.49 -29.38
CA LEU A 310 21.54 -12.99 -28.33
C LEU A 310 21.80 -14.50 -28.49
N TYR A 311 23.06 -14.91 -28.53
CA TYR A 311 23.48 -16.32 -28.47
C TYR A 311 23.62 -16.82 -27.03
N GLY A 312 24.18 -16.02 -26.12
CA GLY A 312 24.32 -16.41 -24.72
C GLY A 312 25.16 -15.45 -23.89
N ILE A 313 25.43 -15.86 -22.65
CA ILE A 313 26.31 -15.16 -21.71
C ILE A 313 27.49 -16.07 -21.38
N ALA A 314 28.70 -15.53 -21.38
CA ALA A 314 29.89 -16.21 -20.88
C ALA A 314 30.39 -15.53 -19.60
N ASN A 315 30.80 -16.34 -18.62
CA ASN A 315 31.30 -15.86 -17.33
C ASN A 315 32.58 -16.61 -16.93
N SER A 316 33.59 -15.89 -16.47
CA SER A 316 34.82 -16.41 -15.87
C SER A 316 35.18 -15.60 -14.63
N LYS A 317 36.12 -16.12 -13.82
CA LYS A 317 36.64 -15.41 -12.62
C LYS A 317 37.18 -14.00 -12.90
N GLN A 318 37.44 -13.65 -14.16
CA GLN A 318 38.03 -12.37 -14.56
C GLN A 318 37.17 -11.56 -15.54
N ARG A 319 36.12 -12.13 -16.15
CA ARG A 319 35.33 -11.46 -17.22
C ARG A 319 33.89 -11.98 -17.32
N ASN A 320 32.96 -11.04 -17.48
CA ASN A 320 31.57 -11.28 -17.88
C ASN A 320 31.35 -10.79 -19.32
N SER A 321 30.65 -11.55 -20.16
CA SER A 321 30.49 -11.26 -21.60
C SER A 321 29.10 -11.60 -22.15
N LEU A 322 28.53 -10.74 -23.00
CA LEU A 322 27.36 -11.01 -23.84
C LEU A 322 27.83 -11.41 -25.23
N VAL A 323 27.24 -12.46 -25.79
CA VAL A 323 27.57 -12.99 -27.13
C VAL A 323 26.37 -12.79 -28.04
N MET A 324 26.53 -11.97 -29.08
CA MET A 324 25.46 -11.43 -29.94
C MET A 324 25.77 -11.62 -31.42
#